data_AF-A0A941RLQ1-F1
#
_entry.id   AF-A0A941RLQ1-F1
#
_cell.length_a   1.000
_cell.length_b   1.000
_cell.length_c   1.000
_cell.angle_alpha   90.00
_cell.angle_beta   90.00
_cell.angle_gamma   90.00
#
_symmetry.space_group_name_H-M   'P 1'
#
loop_
_entity.id
_entity.type
_entity.pdbx_description
1 polymer ?
#
loop_
_entity_poly.entity_id
_entity_poly.type
_entity_poly.pdbx_seq_one_letter_code
_entity_poly.pdbx_strand_id
1 'polypeptide(L)' 'MAIGEDPQTTQELSEIKGALDVLFTLREEFATWVEEAQDGERKEELDNVYQHVLAMEQEYQRRLAELQKKAAPSR' A
#
# COMPACT_ATOMS: atom_id res chain seq x y z
N MET A 1 7.07 1.42 34.32
CA MET A 1 6.75 2.07 33.02
C MET A 1 6.09 1.03 32.16
N ALA A 2 4.80 1.19 31.86
CA ALA A 2 4.11 0.33 30.92
C ALA A 2 4.58 0.76 29.52
N ILE A 3 5.57 0.07 28.98
CA ILE A 3 5.90 0.12 27.55
C ILE A 3 4.91 -0.81 26.84
N GLY A 4 3.62 -0.55 27.06
CA GLY A 4 2.54 -1.15 26.28
C GLY A 4 2.40 -0.31 25.03
N GLU A 5 2.47 -0.94 23.86
CA GLU A 5 2.26 -0.34 22.56
C GLU A 5 1.20 0.77 22.65
N ASP A 6 1.57 1.99 22.25
CA ASP A 6 0.63 3.11 22.19
C ASP A 6 -0.60 2.65 21.38
N PRO A 7 -1.82 2.62 21.97
CA PRO A 7 -3.02 2.13 21.30
C PRO A 7 -3.25 2.80 19.95
N GLN A 8 -2.81 4.06 19.82
CA GLN A 8 -2.87 4.81 18.57
C GLN A 8 -1.91 4.23 17.51
N THR A 9 -0.69 3.86 17.90
CA THR A 9 0.29 3.24 16.99
C THR A 9 -0.19 1.87 16.51
N THR A 10 -0.80 1.06 17.38
CA THR A 10 -1.35 -0.24 17.00
C THR A 10 -2.53 -0.10 16.04
N GLN A 11 -3.40 0.90 16.25
CA GLN A 11 -4.48 1.23 15.34
C GLN A 11 -3.95 1.68 13.97
N GLU A 12 -3.02 2.63 13.94
CA GLU A 12 -2.40 3.13 12.69
C GLU A 12 -1.71 2.00 11.89
N LEU A 13 -1.04 1.07 12.58
CA LEU A 13 -0.47 -0.13 11.95
C LEU A 13 -1.53 -1.05 11.33
N SER A 14 -2.67 -1.24 12.01
CA SER A 14 -3.78 -2.05 11.50
C SER A 14 -4.42 -1.42 10.26
N GLU A 15 -4.63 -0.11 10.29
CA GLU A 15 -5.22 0.65 9.18
C GLU A 15 -4.33 0.61 7.93
N ILE A 16 -3.01 0.78 8.10
CA ILE A 16 -2.05 0.70 6.99
C ILE A 16 -1.99 -0.70 6.39
N LYS A 17 -2.03 -1.75 7.22
CA LYS A 17 -2.06 -3.13 6.71
C LYS A 17 -3.32 -3.38 5.89
N GLY A 18 -4.49 -3.00 6.39
CA GLY A 18 -5.74 -3.13 5.63
C GLY A 18 -5.73 -2.34 4.32
N ALA A 19 -5.16 -1.14 4.31
CA ALA A 19 -5.00 -0.35 3.09
C ALA A 19 -4.04 -1.03 2.08
N LEU A 20 -2.94 -1.62 2.55
CA LEU A 20 -2.01 -2.38 1.71
C LEU A 20 -2.66 -3.63 1.11
N ASP A 21 -3.52 -4.32 1.87
CA ASP A 21 -4.26 -5.49 1.35
C ASP A 21 -5.19 -5.09 0.19
N VAL A 22 -5.91 -3.96 0.32
CA VAL A 22 -6.75 -3.44 -0.77
C VAL A 22 -5.91 -3.00 -1.98
N LEU A 23 -4.80 -2.31 -1.75
CA LEU A 23 -3.89 -1.88 -2.82
C LEU A 23 -3.26 -3.06 -3.55
N PHE A 24 -2.97 -4.15 -2.85
CA PHE A 24 -2.50 -5.40 -3.44
C PHE A 24 -3.53 -5.96 -4.42
N THR A 25 -4.81 -6.08 -4.01
CA THR A 25 -5.89 -6.55 -4.88
C THR A 25 -6.03 -5.66 -6.12
N LEU A 26 -6.05 -4.34 -5.94
CA LEU A 26 -6.15 -3.40 -7.06
C LEU A 26 -4.95 -3.55 -8.01
N ARG A 27 -3.73 -3.68 -7.48
CA ARG A 27 -2.53 -3.88 -8.31
C ARG A 27 -2.67 -5.12 -9.18
N GLU A 28 -3.12 -6.23 -8.62
CA GLU A 28 -3.31 -7.47 -9.40
C GLU A 28 -4.38 -7.29 -10.48
N GLU A 29 -5.54 -6.73 -10.14
CA GLU A 29 -6.63 -6.49 -11.10
C GLU A 29 -6.19 -5.57 -12.25
N PHE A 30 -5.55 -4.44 -11.93
CA PHE A 30 -5.08 -3.50 -12.95
C PHE A 30 -3.94 -4.06 -13.80
N ALA A 31 -3.03 -4.86 -13.23
CA ALA A 31 -2.01 -5.55 -14.01
C ALA A 31 -2.65 -6.49 -15.05
N THR A 32 -3.65 -7.29 -14.65
CA THR A 32 -4.40 -8.14 -15.56
C THR A 32 -5.09 -7.30 -16.66
N TRP A 33 -5.73 -6.19 -16.30
CA TRP A 33 -6.42 -5.35 -17.29
C TRP A 33 -5.45 -4.74 -18.32
N VAL A 34 -4.25 -4.31 -17.89
CA VAL A 34 -3.21 -3.79 -18.80
C VAL A 34 -2.71 -4.88 -19.74
N GLU A 35 -2.54 -6.12 -19.25
CA GLU A 35 -2.11 -7.26 -20.06
C GLU A 35 -3.16 -7.68 -21.09
N GLU A 36 -4.44 -7.66 -20.71
CA GLU A 36 -5.56 -8.09 -21.57
C GLU A 36 -5.99 -7.02 -22.58
N ALA A 37 -5.66 -5.74 -22.34
CA ALA A 37 -6.01 -4.63 -23.21
C ALA A 37 -5.43 -4.79 -24.63
N GLN A 38 -6.32 -4.87 -25.62
CA GLN A 38 -5.97 -5.00 -27.03
C GLN A 38 -5.90 -3.64 -27.76
N ASP A 39 -6.56 -2.62 -27.21
CA ASP A 39 -6.58 -1.26 -27.74
C ASP A 39 -5.47 -0.41 -27.09
N GLY A 40 -4.73 0.34 -27.91
CA GLY A 40 -3.57 1.11 -27.45
C GLY A 40 -3.92 2.28 -26.52
N GLU A 41 -5.01 3.00 -26.81
CA GLU A 41 -5.49 4.12 -25.98
C GLU A 41 -6.00 3.58 -24.64
N ARG A 42 -6.79 2.50 -24.68
CA ARG A 42 -7.28 1.84 -23.46
C ARG A 42 -6.14 1.29 -22.61
N LYS A 43 -5.10 0.74 -23.24
CA LYS A 43 -3.92 0.24 -22.54
C LYS A 43 -3.16 1.35 -21.84
N GLU A 44 -3.00 2.52 -22.48
CA GLU A 44 -2.36 3.68 -21.87
C GLU A 44 -3.14 4.20 -20.66
N GLU A 45 -4.47 4.31 -20.77
CA GLU A 45 -5.33 4.68 -19.63
C GLU A 45 -5.18 3.72 -18.46
N LEU A 46 -5.19 2.40 -18.73
CA LEU A 46 -5.05 1.37 -17.71
C LEU A 46 -3.65 1.37 -17.09
N ASP A 47 -2.60 1.58 -17.88
CA ASP A 47 -1.24 1.67 -17.40
C ASP A 47 -1.07 2.89 -16.48
N ASN A 48 -1.65 4.05 -16.84
CA ASN A 48 -1.64 5.24 -15.99
C ASN A 48 -2.27 4.97 -14.61
N VAL A 49 -3.44 4.31 -14.57
CA VAL A 49 -4.08 3.96 -13.30
C VAL A 49 -3.25 2.92 -12.54
N TYR A 50 -2.70 1.92 -13.23
CA TYR A 50 -1.82 0.93 -12.63
C TYR A 50 -0.58 1.57 -11.97
N GLN A 51 0.08 2.50 -12.66
CA GLN A 51 1.21 3.25 -12.10
C GLN A 51 0.81 4.07 -10.86
N HIS A 52 -0.40 4.65 -10.84
CA HIS A 52 -0.90 5.34 -9.65
C HIS A 52 -1.13 4.40 -8.46
N VAL A 53 -1.67 3.20 -8.69
CA VAL A 53 -1.83 2.18 -7.64
C VAL A 53 -0.48 1.76 -7.08
N LEU A 54 0.52 1.54 -7.94
CA LEU A 54 1.89 1.22 -7.51
C LEU A 54 2.50 2.34 -6.65
N ALA A 55 2.32 3.60 -7.04
CA ALA A 55 2.81 4.75 -6.28
C ALA A 55 2.13 4.84 -4.89
N MET A 56 0.82 4.58 -4.83
CA MET A 56 0.10 4.53 -3.56
C MET A 56 0.60 3.39 -2.67
N GLU A 57 0.78 2.18 -3.22
CA GLU A 57 1.31 1.03 -2.47
C GLU A 57 2.69 1.34 -1.88
N GLN A 58 3.60 1.92 -2.68
CA GLN A 58 4.93 2.33 -2.22
C GLN A 58 4.88 3.33 -1.07
N GLU A 59 3.98 4.32 -1.14
CA GLU A 59 3.82 5.30 -0.07
C GLU A 59 3.29 4.67 1.22
N TYR A 60 2.33 3.75 1.14
CA TYR A 60 1.83 3.03 2.32
C TYR A 60 2.89 2.08 2.90
N GLN A 61 3.69 1.42 2.07
CA GLN A 61 4.85 0.62 2.52
C GLN A 61 5.88 1.50 3.25
N ARG A 62 6.17 2.70 2.74
CA ARG A 62 7.06 3.68 3.40
C ARG A 62 6.51 4.06 4.78
N ARG A 63 5.23 4.41 4.87
CA ARG A 63 4.57 4.76 6.14
C ARG A 63 4.60 3.60 7.14
N LEU A 64 4.36 2.36 6.67
CA LEU A 64 4.46 1.16 7.49
C LEU A 64 5.86 1.01 8.09
N ALA A 65 6.90 1.15 7.26
CA ALA A 65 8.28 1.04 7.69
C ALA A 65 8.66 2.13 8.72
N GLU A 66 8.17 3.36 8.54
CA GLU A 66 8.37 4.45 9.50
C GLU A 66 7.68 4.19 10.85
N LEU A 67 6.45 3.68 10.82
CA LEU A 67 5.72 3.33 12.05
C LEU A 67 6.36 2.14 12.76
N GLN A 68 6.80 1.12 12.04
CA GLN A 68 7.55 0.00 12.62
C GLN A 68 8.85 0.46 13.28
N LYS A 69 9.58 1.42 12.68
CA LYS A 69 10.77 2.00 13.30
C LYS A 69 10.45 2.77 14.58
N LYS A 70 9.32 3.50 14.61
CA LYS A 70 8.86 4.21 15.81
C LYS A 70 8.39 3.27 16.92
N ALA A 71 7.76 2.16 16.55
CA ALA A 71 7.27 1.14 17.47
C ALA A 71 8.39 0.22 18.00
N ALA A 72 9.52 0.12 17.30
CA ALA A 72 10.66 -0.66 17.75
C ALA A 72 11.29 -0.04 19.01
N PRO A 73 11.44 -0.79 20.12
CA PRO A 73 12.10 -0.27 21.30
C PRO A 73 13.55 0.05 20.95
N SER A 74 13.98 1.29 21.21
CA SER A 74 15.39 1.65 21.17
C SER A 74 16.14 0.74 22.14
N ARG A 75 17.01 -0.14 21.61
CA ARG A 75 17.92 -0.97 22.41
C ARG A 75 19.10 -0.16 22.89
#